data_AF-A0A351I2K3-F1
#
_entry.id   AF-A0A351I2K3-F1
#
_cell.length_a   1.000
_cell.length_b   1.000
_cell.length_c   1.000
_cell.angle_alpha   90.00
_cell.angle_beta   90.00
_cell.angle_gamma   90.00
#
_symmetry.space_group_name_H-M   'P 1'
#
loop_
_entity.id
_entity.type
_entity.pdbx_description
1 polymer ?
#
loop_
_entity_poly.entity_id
_entity_poly.type
_entity_poly.pdbx_seq_one_letter_code
_entity_poly.pdbx_strand_id
1 'polypeptide(L)'
;MAPRESTFVSLRITSVALTPQDIEARLGLKPDTTWKIGDRTGVFGSVEKANGFALDSSLNLTISLEDHIHSLIARVAPRAQKIGELASQATIVLLCVLSRKSIPPMTFDRDDVRWLAVMGAKIDIELGLIPDPSRDAGKKSSAPSA
;
A
#
# COMPACT_ATOMS: atom_id res chain seq x y z
N MET A 1 -5.60 23.47 -3.22
CA MET A 1 -5.05 22.96 -1.95
C MET A 1 -3.62 22.51 -2.22
N ALA A 2 -2.62 22.98 -1.48
CA ALA A 2 -1.23 22.57 -1.72
C ALA A 2 -1.07 21.05 -1.43
N PRO A 3 -0.24 20.32 -2.19
CA PRO A 3 0.02 18.92 -1.90
C PRO A 3 0.60 18.79 -0.48
N ARG A 4 0.07 17.87 0.31
CA ARG A 4 0.53 17.60 1.68
C ARG A 4 1.25 16.26 1.71
N GLU A 5 2.21 16.14 2.61
CA GLU A 5 2.83 14.85 2.86
C GLU A 5 1.78 13.87 3.40
N SER A 6 1.83 12.64 2.89
CA SER A 6 0.85 11.61 3.22
C SER A 6 1.45 10.23 3.10
N THR A 7 1.00 9.32 3.96
CA THR A 7 1.34 7.91 4.02
C THR A 7 0.06 7.14 3.95
N PHE A 8 -0.01 6.16 3.07
CA PHE A 8 -1.11 5.21 2.99
C PHE A 8 -0.53 3.82 2.83
N VAL A 9 -0.99 2.86 3.64
CA VAL A 9 -0.55 1.47 3.58
C VAL A 9 -1.78 0.57 3.52
N SER A 10 -1.76 -0.39 2.60
CA SER A 10 -2.89 -1.28 2.34
C SER A 10 -2.40 -2.68 1.99
N LEU A 11 -2.94 -3.70 2.65
CA LEU A 11 -2.78 -5.10 2.25
C LEU A 11 -3.89 -5.43 1.27
N ARG A 12 -3.53 -5.66 0.01
CA ARG A 12 -4.47 -5.97 -1.07
C ARG A 12 -4.33 -7.42 -1.48
N ILE A 13 -5.46 -8.10 -1.57
CA ILE A 13 -5.59 -9.45 -2.12
C ILE A 13 -6.41 -9.32 -3.39
N THR A 14 -5.79 -9.63 -4.54
CA THR A 14 -6.46 -9.59 -5.83
C THR A 14 -6.49 -10.97 -6.47
N SER A 15 -7.64 -11.35 -7.03
CA SER A 15 -7.82 -12.64 -7.68
C SER A 15 -8.82 -12.56 -8.81
N VAL A 16 -8.57 -13.30 -9.89
CA VAL A 16 -9.55 -13.49 -10.97
C VAL A 16 -10.58 -14.58 -10.62
N ALA A 17 -10.27 -15.44 -9.65
CA ALA A 17 -11.08 -16.60 -9.29
C ALA A 17 -11.86 -16.39 -7.98
N LEU A 18 -11.24 -15.78 -6.97
CA LEU A 18 -11.87 -15.55 -5.67
C LEU A 18 -12.62 -14.23 -5.66
N THR A 19 -13.86 -14.25 -5.18
CA THR A 19 -14.62 -13.02 -4.93
C THR A 19 -14.21 -12.42 -3.58
N PRO A 20 -14.52 -11.13 -3.31
CA PRO A 20 -14.26 -10.54 -2.00
C PRO A 20 -14.98 -11.27 -0.87
N GLN A 21 -16.18 -11.82 -1.14
CA GLN A 21 -16.95 -12.62 -0.19
C GLN A 21 -16.28 -13.95 0.13
N ASP A 22 -15.66 -14.62 -0.86
CA ASP A 22 -14.89 -15.85 -0.62
C ASP A 22 -13.68 -15.59 0.26
N ILE A 23 -12.96 -14.49 -0.01
CA ILE A 23 -11.80 -14.07 0.76
C ILE A 23 -12.22 -13.75 2.20
N GLU A 24 -13.28 -12.97 2.38
CA GLU A 24 -13.84 -12.66 3.70
C GLU A 24 -14.21 -13.92 4.48
N ALA A 25 -14.91 -14.87 3.85
CA ALA A 25 -15.33 -16.11 4.49
C ALA A 25 -14.14 -16.97 4.95
N ARG A 26 -13.08 -17.05 4.14
CA ARG A 26 -11.86 -17.80 4.47
C ARG A 26 -11.04 -17.13 5.57
N LEU A 27 -10.88 -15.81 5.47
CA LEU A 27 -10.03 -15.03 6.39
C LEU A 27 -10.74 -14.66 7.68
N GLY A 28 -12.08 -14.58 7.69
CA GLY A 28 -12.88 -14.06 8.80
C GLY A 28 -12.53 -12.62 9.17
N LEU A 29 -12.10 -11.82 8.19
CA LEU A 29 -11.74 -10.41 8.33
C LEU A 29 -12.67 -9.58 7.45
N LYS A 30 -13.18 -8.46 7.98
CA LYS A 30 -13.94 -7.50 7.20
C LYS A 30 -12.98 -6.62 6.39
N PRO A 31 -13.20 -6.47 5.07
CA PRO A 31 -12.43 -5.57 4.24
C PRO A 31 -12.82 -4.12 4.52
N ASP A 32 -11.88 -3.21 4.33
CA ASP A 32 -12.16 -1.77 4.32
C ASP A 32 -12.62 -1.32 2.92
N THR A 33 -12.03 -1.93 1.89
CA THR A 33 -12.41 -1.70 0.49
C THR A 33 -12.52 -3.03 -0.25
N THR A 34 -13.53 -3.13 -1.13
CA THR A 34 -13.67 -4.26 -2.07
C THR A 34 -14.03 -3.75 -3.45
N TRP A 35 -13.68 -4.52 -4.46
CA TRP A 35 -14.10 -4.30 -5.84
C TRP A 35 -14.23 -5.64 -6.57
N LYS A 36 -14.98 -5.64 -7.66
CA LYS A 36 -15.21 -6.81 -8.51
C LYS A 36 -14.69 -6.55 -9.91
N ILE A 37 -14.43 -7.64 -10.62
CA ILE A 37 -14.13 -7.58 -12.06
C ILE A 37 -15.25 -6.82 -12.78
N GLY A 38 -14.87 -5.86 -13.63
CA GLY A 38 -15.81 -5.04 -14.37
C GLY A 38 -16.19 -3.73 -13.68
N ASP A 39 -15.88 -3.56 -12.40
CA ASP A 39 -16.09 -2.29 -11.70
C ASP A 39 -15.23 -1.20 -12.35
N ARG A 40 -15.76 0.03 -12.39
CA ARG A 40 -15.06 1.21 -12.91
C ARG A 40 -14.43 1.99 -11.76
N THR A 41 -13.12 2.18 -11.81
CA THR A 41 -12.34 2.87 -10.79
C THR A 41 -11.53 4.03 -11.39
N GLY A 42 -11.29 5.05 -10.55
CA GLY A 42 -10.53 6.24 -10.91
C GLY A 42 -11.26 7.25 -11.81
N VAL A 43 -10.65 8.42 -11.96
CA VAL A 43 -11.22 9.56 -12.72
C VAL A 43 -11.38 9.26 -14.22
N PHE A 44 -10.57 8.33 -14.75
CA PHE A 44 -10.58 7.95 -16.17
C PHE A 44 -11.37 6.66 -16.45
N GLY A 45 -12.08 6.10 -15.45
CA GLY A 45 -12.94 4.94 -15.62
C GLY A 45 -12.19 3.66 -16.02
N SER A 46 -11.02 3.43 -15.42
CA SER A 46 -10.30 2.17 -15.59
C SER A 46 -11.18 1.02 -15.11
N VAL A 47 -11.16 -0.10 -15.83
CA VAL A 47 -11.98 -1.26 -15.50
C VAL A 47 -11.12 -2.28 -14.75
N GLU A 48 -11.61 -2.70 -13.58
CA GLU A 48 -10.93 -3.69 -12.76
C GLU A 48 -10.91 -5.06 -13.45
N LYS A 49 -9.71 -5.64 -13.54
CA LYS A 49 -9.47 -6.93 -14.21
C LYS A 49 -9.43 -8.11 -13.25
N ALA A 50 -9.47 -7.83 -11.94
CA ALA A 50 -9.50 -8.82 -10.87
C ALA A 50 -10.45 -8.34 -9.78
N ASN A 51 -10.99 -9.27 -9.01
CA ASN A 51 -11.66 -8.93 -7.75
C ASN A 51 -10.62 -8.48 -6.74
N GLY A 52 -11.00 -7.62 -5.80
CA GLY A 52 -10.12 -7.13 -4.77
C GLY A 52 -10.74 -7.07 -3.39
N PHE A 53 -9.88 -7.34 -2.43
CA PHE A 53 -10.13 -7.26 -1.00
C PHE A 53 -8.95 -6.50 -0.38
N ALA A 54 -9.22 -5.38 0.30
CA ALA A 54 -8.19 -4.54 0.88
C ALA A 54 -8.42 -4.28 2.38
N LEU A 55 -7.31 -4.30 3.11
CA LEU A 55 -7.23 -3.90 4.52
C LEU A 55 -6.23 -2.76 4.63
N ASP A 56 -6.69 -1.62 5.10
CA ASP A 56 -5.90 -0.40 5.20
C ASP A 56 -5.40 -0.21 6.64
N SER A 57 -4.25 0.42 6.76
CA SER A 57 -3.82 1.02 8.02
C SER A 57 -4.81 2.14 8.36
N SER A 58 -5.55 2.03 9.46
CA SER A 58 -6.56 3.02 9.88
C SER A 58 -5.95 4.30 10.50
N LEU A 59 -4.64 4.50 10.36
CA LEU A 59 -3.90 5.62 10.92
C LEU A 59 -4.07 6.88 10.05
N ASN A 60 -3.87 8.04 10.68
CA ASN A 60 -3.86 9.32 9.97
C ASN A 60 -2.72 9.37 8.95
N LEU A 61 -2.98 9.90 7.76
CA LEU A 61 -2.01 9.97 6.66
C LEU A 61 -0.70 10.68 6.99
N THR A 62 -0.63 11.53 8.02
CA THR A 62 0.63 12.20 8.40
C THR A 62 1.56 11.32 9.25
N ILE A 63 1.10 10.14 9.66
CA ILE A 63 1.87 9.21 10.50
C ILE A 63 2.94 8.50 9.65
N SER A 64 3.98 7.99 10.33
CA SER A 64 5.14 7.38 9.69
C SER A 64 4.78 6.09 8.93
N LEU A 65 5.60 5.74 7.91
CA LEU A 65 5.42 4.49 7.17
C LEU A 65 5.49 3.26 8.09
N GLU A 66 6.45 3.27 9.01
CA GLU A 66 6.69 2.19 9.96
C GLU A 66 5.47 1.93 10.85
N ASP A 67 4.89 2.98 11.43
CA ASP A 67 3.69 2.86 12.27
C ASP A 67 2.49 2.31 11.48
N HIS A 68 2.34 2.74 10.22
CA HIS A 68 1.29 2.22 9.34
C HIS A 68 1.48 0.73 9.05
N ILE A 69 2.72 0.29 8.76
CA ILE A 69 3.06 -1.12 8.54
C ILE A 69 2.79 -1.93 9.81
N HIS A 70 3.29 -1.49 10.96
CA HIS A 70 3.12 -2.17 12.24
C HIS A 70 1.65 -2.30 12.63
N SER A 71 0.86 -1.23 12.46
CA SER A 71 -0.58 -1.26 12.73
C SER A 71 -1.30 -2.28 11.84
N LEU A 72 -0.98 -2.31 10.55
CA LEU A 72 -1.58 -3.25 9.62
C LEU A 72 -1.14 -4.70 9.88
N ILE A 73 0.15 -4.93 10.13
CA ILE A 73 0.68 -6.25 10.50
C ILE A 73 0.01 -6.75 11.78
N ALA A 74 -0.13 -5.91 12.82
CA ALA A 74 -0.81 -6.30 14.05
C ALA A 74 -2.25 -6.77 13.80
N ARG A 75 -2.96 -6.13 12.85
CA ARG A 75 -4.32 -6.52 12.45
C ARG A 75 -4.35 -7.86 11.71
N VAL A 76 -3.40 -8.13 10.82
CA VAL A 76 -3.44 -9.30 9.91
C VAL A 76 -2.63 -10.50 10.39
N ALA A 77 -1.65 -10.30 11.28
CA ALA A 77 -0.76 -11.34 11.80
C ALA A 77 -1.53 -12.56 12.38
N PRO A 78 -2.63 -12.40 13.14
CA PRO A 78 -3.43 -13.53 13.61
C PRO A 78 -4.04 -14.41 12.50
N ARG A 79 -4.06 -13.91 11.25
CA ARG A 79 -4.58 -14.60 10.06
C ARG A 79 -3.51 -14.79 8.98
N ALA A 80 -2.24 -14.52 9.26
CA ALA A 80 -1.17 -14.52 8.25
C ALA A 80 -1.06 -15.85 7.50
N GLN A 81 -1.16 -16.98 8.21
CA GLN A 81 -1.11 -18.31 7.59
C GLN A 81 -2.25 -18.52 6.59
N LYS A 82 -3.49 -18.15 6.98
CA LYS A 82 -4.68 -18.24 6.12
C LYS A 82 -4.61 -17.32 4.90
N ILE A 83 -3.99 -16.15 5.08
CA ILE A 83 -3.69 -15.23 3.96
C ILE A 83 -2.71 -15.92 3.00
N GLY A 84 -1.63 -16.52 3.52
CA GLY A 84 -0.65 -17.25 2.73
C GLY A 84 -1.22 -18.44 1.95
N GLU A 85 -2.21 -19.14 2.49
CA GLU A 85 -2.92 -20.22 1.78
C GLU A 85 -3.61 -19.73 0.48
N LEU A 86 -3.95 -18.44 0.39
CA LEU A 86 -4.54 -17.84 -0.80
C LEU A 86 -3.53 -17.56 -1.91
N ALA A 87 -2.21 -17.56 -1.63
CA ALA A 87 -1.18 -17.14 -2.57
C ALA A 87 -1.13 -17.97 -3.87
N SER A 88 -1.66 -19.21 -3.84
CA SER A 88 -1.81 -20.05 -5.05
C SER A 88 -2.90 -19.59 -6.02
N GLN A 89 -3.85 -18.77 -5.54
CA GLN A 89 -5.07 -18.36 -6.25
C GLN A 89 -5.22 -16.83 -6.33
N ALA A 90 -4.40 -16.09 -5.60
CA ALA A 90 -4.48 -14.65 -5.47
C ALA A 90 -3.08 -14.03 -5.41
N THR A 91 -2.99 -12.78 -5.85
CA THR A 91 -1.82 -11.93 -5.60
C THR A 91 -2.04 -11.16 -4.31
N ILE A 92 -1.06 -11.21 -3.41
CA ILE A 92 -1.11 -10.54 -2.11
C ILE A 92 -0.04 -9.46 -2.11
N VAL A 93 -0.42 -8.22 -1.82
CA VAL A 93 0.44 -7.04 -1.95
C VAL A 93 0.31 -6.16 -0.70
N LEU A 94 1.42 -5.86 -0.05
CA LEU A 94 1.52 -4.71 0.83
C LEU A 94 1.85 -3.48 -0.03
N LEU A 95 0.85 -2.66 -0.30
CA LEU A 95 0.99 -1.40 -1.03
C LEU A 95 1.30 -0.27 -0.05
N CYS A 96 2.40 0.43 -0.27
CA CYS A 96 2.81 1.61 0.48
C CYS A 96 2.86 2.81 -0.46
N VAL A 97 1.97 3.79 -0.28
CA VAL A 97 1.92 5.03 -1.06
C VAL A 97 2.36 6.19 -0.19
N LEU A 98 3.39 6.92 -0.65
CA LEU A 98 3.99 8.04 0.06
C LEU A 98 3.98 9.28 -0.83
N SER A 99 3.48 10.40 -0.31
CA SER A 99 3.77 11.73 -0.84
C SER A 99 4.71 12.46 0.12
N ARG A 100 5.87 12.93 -0.36
CA ARG A 100 6.92 13.54 0.47
C ARG A 100 7.60 14.71 -0.22
N LYS A 101 8.10 15.68 0.54
CA LYS A 101 8.95 16.77 0.03
C LYS A 101 10.39 16.32 -0.25
N SER A 102 10.79 15.18 0.30
CA SER A 102 12.10 14.57 0.09
C SER A 102 12.01 13.06 0.22
N ILE A 103 12.94 12.33 -0.39
CA ILE A 103 12.98 10.87 -0.31
C ILE A 103 13.22 10.46 1.14
N PRO A 104 12.25 9.81 1.81
CA PRO A 104 12.43 9.38 3.18
C PRO A 104 13.27 8.08 3.19
N PRO A 105 13.95 7.76 4.31
CA PRO A 105 14.38 6.39 4.54
C PRO A 105 13.14 5.48 4.58
N MET A 106 13.25 4.30 3.97
CA MET A 106 12.21 3.27 3.99
C MET A 106 12.89 1.98 4.42
N THR A 107 12.56 1.53 5.63
CA THR A 107 13.14 0.35 6.25
C THR A 107 12.05 -0.66 6.54
N PHE A 108 12.40 -1.94 6.43
CA PHE A 108 11.56 -3.06 6.81
C PHE A 108 12.40 -3.94 7.71
N ASP A 109 11.95 -4.11 8.94
CA ASP A 109 12.69 -4.92 9.90
C ASP A 109 12.49 -6.41 9.59
N ARG A 110 13.34 -7.23 10.22
CA ARG A 110 13.30 -8.69 10.05
C ARG A 110 11.89 -9.25 10.24
N ASP A 111 11.18 -8.75 11.23
CA ASP A 111 9.86 -9.24 11.59
C ASP A 111 8.80 -8.83 10.56
N ASP A 112 8.90 -7.63 9.97
CA ASP A 112 8.04 -7.21 8.86
C ASP A 112 8.20 -8.15 7.68
N VAL A 113 9.45 -8.39 7.28
CA VAL A 113 9.79 -9.28 6.16
C VAL A 113 9.30 -10.70 6.43
N ARG A 114 9.47 -11.19 7.66
CA ARG A 114 8.97 -12.53 8.06
C ARG A 114 7.46 -12.62 7.92
N TRP A 115 6.71 -11.65 8.43
CA TRP A 115 5.25 -11.68 8.34
C TRP A 115 4.75 -11.62 6.90
N LEU A 116 5.37 -10.78 6.07
CA LEU A 116 5.07 -10.68 4.65
C LEU A 116 5.37 -11.99 3.91
N ALA A 117 6.49 -12.65 4.25
CA ALA A 117 6.84 -13.94 3.68
C ALA A 117 5.83 -15.04 4.05
N VAL A 118 5.38 -15.10 5.32
CA VAL A 118 4.33 -16.05 5.75
C VAL A 118 3.02 -15.84 4.98
N MET A 119 2.68 -14.58 4.70
CA MET A 119 1.51 -14.23 3.89
C MET A 119 1.71 -14.46 2.38
N GLY A 120 2.91 -14.80 1.91
CA GLY A 120 3.22 -14.84 0.49
C GLY A 120 3.05 -13.48 -0.19
N ALA A 121 3.19 -12.39 0.56
CA ALA A 121 2.95 -11.04 0.09
C ALA A 121 4.19 -10.45 -0.59
N LYS A 122 3.99 -9.75 -1.70
CA LYS A 122 4.99 -8.82 -2.24
C LYS A 122 4.81 -7.43 -1.63
N ILE A 123 5.86 -6.62 -1.68
CA ILE A 123 5.82 -5.20 -1.30
C ILE A 123 5.77 -4.38 -2.58
N ASP A 124 4.89 -3.39 -2.63
CA ASP A 124 4.81 -2.39 -3.68
C ASP A 124 4.90 -1.00 -3.06
N ILE A 125 5.82 -0.16 -3.57
CA ILE A 125 6.10 1.16 -3.00
C ILE A 125 5.94 2.21 -4.09
N GLU A 126 4.99 3.11 -3.88
CA GLU A 126 4.76 4.28 -4.72
C GLU A 126 5.23 5.54 -3.97
N LEU A 127 6.29 6.19 -4.45
CA LEU A 127 6.80 7.43 -3.87
C LEU A 127 6.59 8.61 -4.83
N GLY A 128 5.70 9.52 -4.44
CA GLY A 128 5.50 10.81 -5.08
C GLY A 128 6.28 11.92 -4.38
N LEU A 129 7.09 12.67 -5.14
CA LEU A 129 7.76 13.85 -4.63
C LEU A 129 6.91 15.10 -4.83
N ILE A 130 6.70 15.85 -3.75
CA ILE A 130 6.02 17.14 -3.75
C ILE A 130 7.08 18.20 -4.07
N PRO A 131 6.92 18.96 -5.18
CA PRO A 131 7.84 20.04 -5.51
C PRO A 131 7.91 21.07 -4.37
N ASP A 132 9.14 21.45 -4.00
CA ASP A 132 9.40 22.53 -3.07
C ASP A 132 10.13 23.68 -3.81
N PRO A 133 9.40 24.72 -4.24
CA PRO A 133 9.98 25.80 -5.05
C PRO A 133 11.11 26.54 -4.34
N SER A 134 11.18 26.52 -3.01
CA SER A 134 12.26 27.14 -2.24
C SER A 134 13.58 26.36 -2.36
N ARG A 135 13.51 25.03 -2.50
CA ARG A 135 14.67 24.15 -2.66
C ARG A 135 15.18 24.13 -4.11
N ASP A 136 14.28 24.27 -5.08
CA ASP A 136 14.63 24.31 -6.51
C ASP A 136 15.29 25.63 -6.94
N ALA A 137 14.97 26.74 -6.26
CA ALA A 137 15.63 28.03 -6.50
C ALA A 137 17.13 28.01 -6.12
N GLY A 138 17.51 27.29 -5.06
CA GLY A 138 18.91 27.15 -4.62
C GLY A 138 19.77 26.28 -5.53
N LYS A 139 19.17 25.41 -6.36
CA LYS A 139 19.91 24.61 -7.36
C LYS A 139 20.26 25.38 -8.63
N LYS A 140 19.55 26.47 -8.94
CA LYS A 140 19.80 27.29 -10.14
C LYS A 140 20.88 28.36 -9.93
N SER A 141 21.31 28.63 -8.69
CA SER A 141 22.34 29.63 -8.39
C SER A 141 23.76 29.06 -8.26
N SER A 142 23.95 27.75 -8.39
CA SER A 142 25.26 27.09 -8.26
C SER A 142 25.91 26.68 -9.58
N ALA A 143 25.37 27.12 -10.73
CA ALA A 143 26.06 26.97 -12.01
C ALA A 143 27.30 27.89 -12.03
N PRO A 144 28.53 27.37 -12.19
CA PRO A 144 29.71 28.22 -12.24
C PRO A 144 29.67 29.06 -13.51
N SER A 145 29.82 30.37 -13.34
CA SER A 145 30.05 31.28 -14.46
C SER A 145 31.36 30.92 -15.13
N ALA A 146 31.31 30.63 -16.43
CA ALA A 146 32.47 30.43 -17.29
C ALA A 146 33.15 31.77 -17.62
#